data_AF-A0A928GXR4-F1
#
_entry.id   AF-A0A928GXR4-F1
#
_cell.length_a   1.000
_cell.length_b   1.000
_cell.length_c   1.000
_cell.angle_alpha   90.00
_cell.angle_beta   90.00
_cell.angle_gamma   90.00
#
_symmetry.space_group_name_H-M   'P 1'
#
loop_
_entity.id
_entity.type
_entity.pdbx_description
1 polymer ?
#
loop_
_entity_poly.entity_id
_entity_poly.type
_entity_poly.pdbx_seq_one_letter_code
_entity_poly.pdbx_strand_id
1 'polypeptide(L)'
;MLDVNKINRQAYSAIVFSYLAVAAGLAGIAMVIFREAPEPALETGFFIRSEFFFARLIWAEILIALFFGGGWLLPFFKVQENQKHIGGGYLVIANHIMLASIVSLAVLLLTIFIPNSAYKATYLNFHIGMQIVIAVVAALKISSVYFSMAGHQADVIPLPDSVKKPSDCVSMLKVAEADGNLTDIQRKTVKKIREQIKYSIPENGKITTLAEYRQLVERIEKIIACIEDNKLAEFDESARLVENNITVLIDKLKF
;
A
#
# COMPACT_ATOMS: atom_id res chain seq x y z
N MET A 1 -24.68 4.91 -8.95
CA MET A 1 -23.52 4.15 -8.43
C MET A 1 -22.62 3.87 -9.63
N LEU A 2 -21.47 4.53 -9.74
CA LEU A 2 -20.55 4.30 -10.86
C LEU A 2 -19.89 2.93 -10.69
N ASP A 3 -19.86 2.14 -11.76
CA ASP A 3 -19.26 0.82 -11.76
C ASP A 3 -17.74 0.95 -11.59
N VAL A 4 -17.27 0.73 -10.36
CA VAL A 4 -15.87 0.84 -9.94
C VAL A 4 -14.97 -0.04 -10.81
N ASN A 5 -15.48 -1.16 -11.33
CA ASN A 5 -14.74 -2.05 -12.22
C ASN A 5 -14.49 -1.42 -13.59
N LYS A 6 -15.45 -0.64 -14.11
CA LYS A 6 -15.31 0.06 -15.40
C LYS A 6 -14.29 1.18 -15.32
N ILE A 7 -14.28 1.93 -14.22
CA ILE A 7 -13.31 3.01 -13.96
C ILE A 7 -11.89 2.43 -13.85
N ASN A 8 -11.72 1.33 -13.09
CA ASN A 8 -10.43 0.67 -12.93
C ASN A 8 -9.87 0.13 -14.26
N ARG A 9 -10.72 -0.42 -15.13
CA ARG A 9 -10.31 -0.94 -16.44
C ARG A 9 -9.86 0.17 -17.39
N GLN A 10 -10.59 1.29 -17.41
CA GLN A 10 -10.23 2.45 -18.23
C GLN A 10 -8.91 3.06 -17.77
N ALA A 11 -8.73 3.24 -16.45
CA ALA A 11 -7.47 3.72 -15.89
C ALA A 11 -6.30 2.79 -16.25
N TYR A 12 -6.45 1.47 -16.08
CA TYR A 12 -5.41 0.51 -16.44
C TYR A 12 -5.05 0.58 -17.93
N SER A 13 -6.06 0.64 -18.82
CA SER A 13 -5.81 0.75 -20.27
C SER A 13 -5.08 2.03 -20.66
N ALA A 14 -5.43 3.17 -20.03
CA ALA A 14 -4.77 4.45 -20.27
C ALA A 14 -3.30 4.42 -19.80
N ILE A 15 -3.01 3.73 -18.69
CA ILE A 15 -1.66 3.55 -18.17
C ILE A 15 -0.81 2.72 -19.12
N VAL A 16 -1.32 1.56 -19.53
CA VAL A 16 -0.60 0.67 -20.46
C VAL A 16 -0.34 1.40 -21.78
N PHE A 17 -1.33 2.12 -22.30
CA PHE A 17 -1.17 2.91 -23.53
C PHE A 17 -0.14 4.03 -23.37
N SER A 18 -0.17 4.77 -22.26
CA SER A 18 0.81 5.84 -21.97
C SER A 18 2.22 5.30 -21.86
N TYR A 19 2.41 4.15 -21.19
CA TYR A 19 3.69 3.46 -21.13
C TYR A 19 4.18 3.07 -22.54
N LEU A 20 3.35 2.39 -23.33
CA LEU A 20 3.73 1.96 -24.68
C LEU A 20 4.10 3.14 -25.58
N ALA A 21 3.38 4.26 -25.47
CA ALA A 21 3.68 5.48 -26.22
C ALA A 21 5.04 6.08 -25.82
N VAL A 22 5.33 6.15 -24.52
CA VAL A 22 6.62 6.66 -24.01
C VAL A 22 7.78 5.74 -24.39
N ALA A 23 7.62 4.43 -24.21
CA ALA A 23 8.58 3.41 -24.61
C ALA A 23 8.92 3.50 -26.10
N ALA A 24 7.91 3.42 -26.96
CA ALA A 24 8.09 3.52 -28.42
C ALA A 24 8.72 4.86 -28.83
N GLY A 25 8.33 5.96 -28.20
CA GLY A 25 8.90 7.29 -28.44
C GLY A 25 10.38 7.37 -28.09
N LEU A 26 10.77 6.88 -26.91
CA LEU A 26 12.17 6.88 -26.46
C LEU A 26 13.05 5.95 -27.30
N ALA A 27 12.56 4.76 -27.63
CA ALA A 27 13.24 3.85 -28.54
C ALA A 27 13.43 4.47 -29.93
N GLY A 28 12.40 5.13 -30.47
CA GLY A 28 12.49 5.86 -31.73
C GLY A 28 13.53 6.98 -31.69
N ILE A 29 13.53 7.80 -30.63
CA ILE A 29 14.52 8.85 -30.42
C ILE A 29 15.94 8.26 -30.35
N ALA A 30 16.14 7.18 -29.59
CA ALA A 30 17.43 6.52 -29.49
C ALA A 30 17.92 6.01 -30.87
N MET A 31 17.02 5.44 -31.68
CA MET A 31 17.35 4.95 -33.02
C MET A 31 17.74 6.07 -34.00
N VAL A 32 17.19 7.29 -33.83
CA VAL A 32 17.51 8.47 -34.64
C VAL A 32 18.80 9.15 -34.17
N ILE A 33 18.99 9.28 -32.85
CA ILE A 33 20.16 9.93 -32.25
C ILE A 33 21.41 9.06 -32.47
N PHE A 34 21.33 7.76 -32.20
CA PHE A 34 22.46 6.85 -32.36
C PHE A 34 22.44 6.25 -33.76
N ARG A 35 23.40 6.66 -34.58
CA ARG A 35 23.56 6.19 -35.96
C ARG A 35 24.35 4.89 -36.00
N GLU A 36 24.04 4.06 -36.99
CA GLU A 36 24.85 2.88 -37.30
C GLU A 36 26.24 3.32 -37.76
N ALA A 37 27.28 2.63 -37.30
CA ALA A 37 28.65 2.95 -37.68
C ALA A 37 28.83 2.67 -39.19
N PRO A 38 29.30 3.63 -40.01
CA PRO A 38 29.71 3.29 -41.37
C PRO A 38 30.96 2.41 -41.30
N GLU A 39 30.91 1.20 -41.86
CA GLU A 39 32.15 0.42 -42.08
C GLU A 39 33.03 1.11 -43.14
N PRO A 40 34.38 1.15 -43.01
CA PRO A 40 35.20 0.74 -41.88
C PRO A 40 35.70 2.00 -41.14
N ALA A 41 34.81 2.74 -40.49
CA ALA A 41 35.19 3.97 -39.80
C ALA A 41 35.57 3.68 -38.34
N LEU A 42 36.88 3.73 -38.10
CA LEU A 42 37.55 4.05 -36.84
C LEU A 42 37.15 5.44 -36.28
N GLU A 43 35.89 5.87 -36.45
CA GLU A 43 35.44 7.18 -35.98
C GLU A 43 34.97 7.09 -34.52
N THR A 44 35.65 7.85 -33.66
CA THR A 44 35.36 8.03 -32.24
C THR A 44 34.19 8.99 -32.04
N GLY A 45 33.03 8.69 -32.64
CA GLY A 45 31.82 9.49 -32.51
C GLY A 45 30.99 9.12 -31.27
N PHE A 46 30.55 10.12 -30.49
CA PHE A 46 29.69 9.92 -29.32
C PHE A 46 28.30 9.35 -29.65
N PHE A 47 27.83 9.52 -30.89
CA PHE A 47 26.49 9.13 -31.35
C PHE A 47 26.49 7.92 -32.28
N ILE A 48 27.50 7.06 -32.17
CA ILE A 48 27.58 5.80 -32.90
C ILE A 48 27.01 4.67 -32.02
N ARG A 49 26.19 3.81 -32.61
CA ARG A 49 25.67 2.62 -31.93
C ARG A 49 26.82 1.72 -31.51
N SER A 50 27.04 1.58 -30.21
CA SER A 50 27.95 0.57 -29.67
C SER A 50 27.40 -0.84 -29.90
N GLU A 51 28.27 -1.86 -29.86
CA GLU A 51 27.88 -3.29 -29.88
C GLU A 51 26.84 -3.65 -28.81
N PHE A 52 26.78 -2.90 -27.71
CA PHE A 52 25.84 -3.09 -26.60
C PHE A 52 24.60 -2.21 -26.68
N PHE A 53 24.40 -1.47 -27.77
CA PHE A 53 23.30 -0.52 -27.93
C PHE A 53 21.94 -1.17 -27.65
N PHE A 54 21.64 -2.30 -28.30
CA PHE A 54 20.36 -2.99 -28.12
C PHE A 54 20.17 -3.56 -26.71
N ALA A 55 21.24 -4.07 -26.08
CA ALA A 55 21.17 -4.53 -24.70
C ALA A 55 20.85 -3.38 -23.73
N ARG A 56 21.49 -2.21 -23.93
CA ARG A 56 21.21 -1.00 -23.15
C ARG A 56 19.81 -0.44 -23.39
N LEU A 57 19.33 -0.50 -24.64
CA LEU A 57 17.97 -0.08 -25.00
C LEU A 57 16.93 -0.97 -24.32
N ILE A 58 17.04 -2.29 -24.45
CA ILE A 58 16.15 -3.25 -23.77
C ILE A 58 16.19 -3.04 -22.25
N TRP A 59 17.38 -2.82 -21.67
CA TRP A 59 17.51 -2.54 -20.25
C TRP A 59 16.81 -1.23 -19.85
N ALA A 60 16.95 -0.15 -20.64
CA ALA A 60 16.24 1.10 -20.41
C ALA A 60 14.71 0.89 -20.41
N GLU A 61 14.18 0.11 -21.35
CA GLU A 61 12.76 -0.22 -21.43
C GLU A 61 12.26 -0.97 -20.18
N ILE A 62 13.06 -1.92 -19.68
CA ILE A 62 12.76 -2.63 -18.42
C ILE A 62 12.72 -1.65 -17.25
N LEU A 63 13.68 -0.73 -17.14
CA LEU A 63 13.74 0.26 -16.06
C LEU A 63 12.57 1.26 -16.13
N ILE A 64 12.19 1.68 -17.33
CA ILE A 64 11.03 2.55 -17.54
C ILE A 64 9.76 1.80 -17.14
N ALA A 65 9.62 0.53 -17.53
CA ALA A 65 8.48 -0.30 -17.11
C ALA A 65 8.41 -0.44 -15.58
N LEU A 66 9.55 -0.65 -14.91
CA LEU A 66 9.62 -0.73 -13.44
C LEU A 66 9.31 0.61 -12.77
N PHE A 67 9.77 1.73 -13.34
CA PHE A 67 9.45 3.07 -12.86
C PHE A 67 7.95 3.35 -12.96
N PHE A 68 7.33 3.06 -14.11
CA PHE A 68 5.89 3.21 -14.29
C PHE A 68 5.11 2.23 -13.40
N GLY A 69 5.55 0.98 -13.28
CA GLY A 69 4.95 0.01 -12.36
C GLY A 69 4.99 0.46 -10.90
N GLY A 70 6.12 0.99 -10.43
CA GLY A 70 6.27 1.50 -9.06
C GLY A 70 5.50 2.80 -8.79
N GLY A 71 5.48 3.73 -9.75
CA GLY A 71 4.82 5.04 -9.59
C GLY A 71 3.30 5.01 -9.80
N TRP A 72 2.80 4.22 -10.75
CA TRP A 72 1.39 4.25 -11.15
C TRP A 72 0.51 3.17 -10.50
N LEU A 73 1.08 2.23 -9.74
CA LEU A 73 0.29 1.36 -8.85
C LEU A 73 -0.13 2.08 -7.54
N LEU A 74 0.46 3.23 -7.20
CA LEU A 74 0.13 4.03 -6.01
C LEU A 74 -1.38 4.36 -5.87
N PRO A 75 -2.13 4.74 -6.92
CA PRO A 75 -3.57 4.99 -6.84
C PRO A 75 -4.41 3.72 -6.66
N PHE A 76 -3.95 2.56 -7.18
CA PHE A 76 -4.62 1.28 -6.96
C PHE A 76 -4.46 0.82 -5.50
N PHE A 77 -3.32 1.10 -4.87
CA PHE A 77 -3.14 0.85 -3.43
C PHE A 77 -3.97 1.79 -2.55
N LYS A 78 -4.27 3.02 -2.99
CA LYS A 78 -5.26 3.89 -2.32
C LYS A 78 -6.67 3.29 -2.29
N VAL A 79 -7.06 2.51 -3.31
CA VAL A 79 -8.34 1.78 -3.30
C VAL A 79 -8.28 0.60 -2.31
N GLN A 80 -7.11 -0.02 -2.15
CA GLN A 80 -6.84 -1.01 -1.09
C GLN A 80 -6.62 -0.40 0.30
N GLU A 81 -6.48 0.92 0.45
CA GLU A 81 -6.37 1.61 1.75
C GLU A 81 -7.67 1.45 2.59
N ASN A 82 -8.80 1.17 1.93
CA ASN A 82 -10.02 0.70 2.59
C ASN A 82 -9.84 -0.66 3.30
N GLN A 83 -8.79 -1.42 2.96
CA GLN A 83 -8.26 -2.54 3.74
C GLN A 83 -7.03 -2.05 4.53
N LYS A 84 -7.31 -1.35 5.64
CA LYS A 84 -6.37 -0.66 6.55
C LYS A 84 -5.12 -1.45 7.00
N HIS A 85 -4.99 -2.74 6.71
CA HIS A 85 -3.94 -3.60 7.26
C HIS A 85 -2.92 -4.09 6.22
N ILE A 86 -3.14 -3.84 4.93
CA ILE A 86 -2.33 -4.47 3.86
C ILE A 86 -1.71 -3.43 2.90
N GLY A 87 -2.40 -2.31 2.64
CA GLY A 87 -2.00 -1.37 1.58
C GLY A 87 -0.68 -0.61 1.81
N GLY A 88 -0.30 -0.33 3.06
CA GLY A 88 0.87 0.50 3.38
C GLY A 88 2.20 -0.11 2.96
N GLY A 89 2.38 -1.42 3.15
CA GLY A 89 3.65 -2.08 2.83
C GLY A 89 3.89 -2.22 1.32
N TYR A 90 2.83 -2.45 0.54
CA TYR A 90 2.92 -2.45 -0.92
C TYR A 90 3.29 -1.08 -1.50
N LEU A 91 2.80 0.01 -0.88
CA LEU A 91 3.18 1.38 -1.23
C LEU A 91 4.70 1.60 -1.06
N VAL A 92 5.25 1.10 0.04
CA VAL A 92 6.67 1.20 0.34
C VAL A 92 7.49 0.38 -0.66
N ILE A 93 7.07 -0.85 -0.99
CA ILE A 93 7.73 -1.69 -2.01
C ILE A 93 7.74 -0.99 -3.37
N ALA A 94 6.59 -0.47 -3.80
CA ALA A 94 6.46 0.24 -5.08
C ALA A 94 7.38 1.46 -5.16
N ASN A 95 7.46 2.25 -4.09
CA ASN A 95 8.39 3.39 -3.99
C ASN A 95 9.86 2.96 -4.08
N HIS A 96 10.24 1.84 -3.46
CA HIS A 96 11.61 1.32 -3.53
C HIS A 96 11.97 0.85 -4.94
N ILE A 97 11.06 0.19 -5.64
CA ILE A 97 11.25 -0.21 -7.05
C ILE A 97 11.41 1.04 -7.93
N MET A 98 10.58 2.06 -7.73
CA MET A 98 10.66 3.31 -8.46
C MET A 98 12.02 4.00 -8.26
N LEU A 99 12.48 4.15 -7.01
CA LEU A 99 13.77 4.76 -6.69
C LEU A 99 14.94 3.97 -7.27
N ALA A 100 14.92 2.63 -7.17
CA ALA A 100 15.95 1.78 -7.77
C ALA A 100 16.01 1.95 -9.29
N SER A 101 14.84 2.07 -9.93
CA SER A 101 14.73 2.30 -11.38
C SER A 101 15.29 3.67 -11.79
N ILE A 102 15.01 4.73 -11.03
CA ILE A 102 15.57 6.08 -11.28
C ILE A 102 17.10 6.06 -11.19
N VAL A 103 17.64 5.49 -10.11
CA VAL A 103 19.10 5.43 -9.91
C VAL A 103 19.76 4.58 -11.00
N SER A 104 19.16 3.45 -11.34
CA SER A 104 19.63 2.56 -12.42
C SER A 104 19.62 3.26 -13.79
N LEU A 105 18.58 4.04 -14.09
CA LEU A 105 18.48 4.83 -15.31
C LEU A 105 19.52 5.95 -15.34
N ALA A 106 19.77 6.62 -14.21
CA ALA A 106 20.82 7.63 -14.11
C ALA A 106 22.21 7.02 -14.37
N VAL A 107 22.51 5.84 -13.80
CA VAL A 107 23.76 5.11 -14.07
C VAL A 107 23.86 4.72 -15.55
N LEU A 108 22.75 4.30 -16.18
CA LEU A 108 22.73 4.01 -17.62
C LEU A 108 23.03 5.26 -18.45
N LEU A 109 22.37 6.40 -18.16
CA LEU A 109 22.60 7.65 -18.87
C LEU A 109 24.03 8.16 -18.72
N LEU A 110 24.65 7.99 -17.55
CA LEU A 110 26.06 8.35 -17.37
C LEU A 110 27.00 7.47 -18.19
N THR A 111 26.63 6.21 -18.47
CA THR A 111 27.51 5.26 -19.18
C THR A 111 27.27 5.22 -20.69
N ILE A 112 26.16 5.75 -21.21
CA ILE A 112 25.90 5.79 -22.67
C ILE A 112 26.77 6.80 -23.41
N PHE A 113 27.19 7.89 -22.76
CA PHE A 113 27.98 8.96 -23.39
C PHE A 113 29.50 8.75 -23.28
N ILE A 114 29.94 7.62 -22.74
CA ILE A 114 31.37 7.32 -22.57
C ILE A 114 31.91 6.79 -23.90
N PRO A 115 32.94 7.44 -24.50
CA PRO A 115 33.43 7.09 -25.82
C PRO A 115 34.06 5.69 -25.84
N ASN A 116 34.02 5.07 -27.02
CA ASN A 116 34.41 3.68 -27.29
C ASN A 116 35.95 3.50 -27.35
N SER A 117 36.69 4.06 -26.37
CA SER A 117 38.16 4.01 -26.30
C SER A 117 38.66 2.83 -25.44
N ALA A 118 39.99 2.70 -25.24
CA ALA A 118 40.65 1.61 -24.50
C ALA A 118 40.10 1.32 -23.08
N TYR A 119 39.31 2.23 -22.51
CA TYR A 119 38.63 2.06 -21.22
C TYR A 119 37.26 1.35 -21.30
N LYS A 120 36.84 0.88 -22.49
CA LYS A 120 35.55 0.20 -22.76
C LYS A 120 35.23 -0.91 -21.74
N ALA A 121 36.20 -1.78 -21.45
CA ALA A 121 36.01 -2.88 -20.51
C ALA A 121 35.78 -2.39 -19.07
N THR A 122 36.55 -1.41 -18.63
CA THR A 122 36.46 -0.84 -17.28
C THR A 122 35.10 -0.19 -17.04
N TYR A 123 34.60 0.60 -17.99
CA TYR A 123 33.31 1.27 -17.85
C TYR A 123 32.11 0.33 -17.98
N LEU A 124 32.20 -0.69 -18.83
CA LEU A 124 31.17 -1.73 -18.90
C LEU A 124 31.08 -2.50 -17.58
N ASN A 125 32.24 -2.90 -17.03
CA ASN A 125 32.31 -3.56 -15.74
C ASN A 125 31.80 -2.68 -14.60
N PHE A 126 32.10 -1.37 -14.64
CA PHE A 126 31.55 -0.41 -13.70
C PHE A 126 30.02 -0.31 -13.79
N HIS A 127 29.46 -0.19 -14.99
CA HIS A 127 28.02 -0.17 -15.20
C HIS A 127 27.37 -1.43 -14.63
N ILE A 128 27.84 -2.61 -15.04
CA ILE A 128 27.31 -3.91 -14.58
C ILE A 128 27.43 -4.02 -13.06
N GLY A 129 28.59 -3.67 -12.48
CA GLY A 129 28.81 -3.69 -11.04
C GLY A 129 27.84 -2.80 -10.28
N MET A 130 27.61 -1.56 -10.75
CA MET A 130 26.64 -0.66 -10.17
C MET A 130 25.21 -1.19 -10.27
N GLN A 131 24.83 -1.81 -11.39
CA GLN A 131 23.50 -2.42 -11.55
C GLN A 131 23.29 -3.58 -10.57
N ILE A 132 24.30 -4.43 -10.38
CA ILE A 132 24.27 -5.52 -9.40
C ILE A 132 24.09 -4.96 -7.98
N VAL A 133 24.87 -3.93 -7.61
CA VAL A 133 24.77 -3.31 -6.28
C VAL A 133 23.38 -2.72 -6.04
N ILE A 134 22.84 -1.98 -7.01
CA ILE A 134 21.48 -1.41 -6.92
C ILE A 134 20.44 -2.52 -6.75
N ALA A 135 20.53 -3.58 -7.55
CA ALA A 135 19.61 -4.71 -7.50
C ALA A 135 19.65 -5.43 -6.14
N VAL A 136 20.85 -5.68 -5.59
CA VAL A 136 21.01 -6.32 -4.28
C VAL A 136 20.42 -5.47 -3.17
N VAL A 137 20.73 -4.16 -3.15
CA VAL A 137 20.18 -3.24 -2.14
C VAL A 137 18.66 -3.16 -2.24
N ALA A 138 18.11 -3.08 -3.45
CA ALA A 138 16.66 -3.07 -3.65
C ALA A 138 16.01 -4.38 -3.16
N ALA A 139 16.58 -5.55 -3.52
CA ALA A 139 16.08 -6.85 -3.10
C ALA A 139 16.09 -7.02 -1.58
N LEU A 140 17.16 -6.59 -0.91
CA LEU A 140 17.24 -6.60 0.56
C LEU A 140 16.14 -5.75 1.18
N LYS A 141 15.96 -4.50 0.72
CA LYS A 141 14.93 -3.61 1.25
C LYS A 141 13.52 -4.15 1.03
N ILE A 142 13.22 -4.64 -0.18
CA ILE A 142 11.92 -5.23 -0.50
C ILE A 142 11.67 -6.45 0.37
N SER A 143 12.67 -7.33 0.54
CA SER A 143 12.57 -8.51 1.39
C SER A 143 12.32 -8.13 2.85
N SER A 144 13.03 -7.13 3.39
CA SER A 144 12.81 -6.65 4.76
C SER A 144 11.40 -6.11 4.96
N VAL A 145 10.88 -5.33 4.01
CA VAL A 145 9.50 -4.84 4.07
C VAL A 145 8.52 -6.01 3.99
N TYR A 146 8.74 -6.96 3.08
CA TYR A 146 7.90 -8.15 2.96
C TYR A 146 7.86 -8.98 4.25
N PHE A 147 9.02 -9.26 4.86
CA PHE A 147 9.07 -9.98 6.12
C PHE A 147 8.42 -9.21 7.28
N SER A 148 8.59 -7.88 7.32
CA SER A 148 7.90 -7.03 8.30
C SER A 148 6.38 -7.11 8.11
N MET A 149 5.89 -7.04 6.86
CA MET A 149 4.47 -7.21 6.55
C MET A 149 3.96 -8.59 6.97
N ALA A 150 4.70 -9.66 6.63
CA ALA A 150 4.34 -11.03 6.99
C ALA A 150 4.30 -11.24 8.50
N GLY A 151 5.25 -10.66 9.25
CA GLY A 151 5.24 -10.69 10.71
C GLY A 151 4.04 -9.95 11.32
N HIS A 152 3.69 -8.78 10.77
CA HIS A 152 2.48 -8.06 11.19
C HIS A 152 1.19 -8.80 10.84
N GLN A 153 1.15 -9.51 9.71
CA GLN A 153 -0.01 -10.34 9.33
C GLN A 153 -0.11 -11.62 10.13
N ALA A 154 1.00 -12.22 10.56
CA ALA A 154 1.00 -13.41 11.42
C ALA A 154 0.38 -13.11 12.81
N ASP A 155 0.47 -11.86 13.26
CA ASP A 155 -0.22 -11.37 14.47
C ASP A 155 -1.73 -11.09 14.26
N VAL A 156 -2.22 -11.16 13.02
CA VAL A 156 -3.65 -11.06 12.68
C VAL A 156 -4.21 -12.48 12.62
N ILE A 157 -4.54 -13.03 13.79
CA ILE A 157 -5.35 -14.27 13.87
C ILE A 157 -6.66 -14.01 13.10
N PRO A 158 -6.97 -14.77 12.03
CA PRO A 158 -8.22 -14.61 11.31
C PRO A 158 -9.37 -14.89 12.29
N LEU A 159 -10.22 -13.90 12.46
CA LEU A 159 -11.39 -13.97 13.32
C LEU A 159 -12.33 -15.08 12.83
N PRO A 160 -12.90 -15.90 13.71
CA PRO A 160 -14.11 -16.62 13.37
C PRO A 160 -15.22 -15.61 13.08
N ASP A 161 -16.00 -15.83 12.02
CA ASP A 161 -17.08 -14.93 11.54
C ASP A 161 -18.14 -14.58 12.62
N SER A 162 -18.11 -15.25 13.77
CA SER A 162 -19.00 -15.04 14.90
C SER A 162 -18.65 -13.85 15.79
N VAL A 163 -17.46 -13.25 15.70
CA VAL A 163 -17.03 -12.17 16.62
C VAL A 163 -16.95 -10.83 15.88
N LYS A 164 -17.82 -9.88 16.27
CA LYS A 164 -17.85 -8.52 15.71
C LYS A 164 -16.57 -7.75 16.03
N LYS A 165 -16.10 -6.94 15.08
CA LYS A 165 -14.92 -6.08 15.25
C LYS A 165 -15.28 -4.77 15.96
N PRO A 166 -14.30 -4.04 16.54
CA PRO A 166 -14.57 -2.75 17.17
C PRO A 166 -15.24 -1.75 16.20
N SER A 167 -14.84 -1.78 14.92
CA SER A 167 -15.46 -1.00 13.84
C SER A 167 -16.95 -1.28 13.65
N ASP A 168 -17.35 -2.53 13.83
CA ASP A 168 -18.73 -2.99 13.62
C ASP A 168 -19.58 -2.51 14.80
N CYS A 169 -19.07 -2.64 16.03
CA CYS A 169 -19.70 -2.07 17.24
C CYS A 169 -19.87 -0.55 17.13
N VAL A 170 -18.86 0.18 16.65
CA VAL A 170 -18.94 1.63 16.42
C VAL A 170 -20.02 1.97 15.39
N SER A 171 -20.15 1.17 14.34
CA SER A 171 -21.16 1.37 13.30
C SER A 171 -22.56 1.11 13.83
N MET A 172 -22.76 0.03 14.60
CA MET A 172 -24.04 -0.27 15.23
C MET A 172 -24.46 0.83 16.22
N LEU A 173 -23.55 1.29 17.08
CA LEU A 173 -23.83 2.39 18.02
C LEU A 173 -24.12 3.72 17.31
N LYS A 174 -23.51 3.96 16.14
CA LYS A 174 -23.81 5.15 15.33
C LYS A 174 -25.24 5.11 14.76
N VAL A 175 -25.72 3.94 14.36
CA VAL A 175 -27.11 3.76 13.93
C VAL A 175 -28.05 3.96 15.10
N ALA A 176 -27.77 3.35 16.25
CA ALA A 176 -28.56 3.51 17.46
C ALA A 176 -28.60 4.96 17.97
N GLU A 177 -27.50 5.72 17.89
CA GLU A 177 -27.47 7.16 18.23
C GLU A 177 -28.43 7.99 17.38
N ALA A 178 -28.67 7.59 16.13
CA ALA A 178 -29.56 8.29 15.21
C ALA A 178 -31.04 7.99 15.46
N ASP A 179 -31.36 7.02 16.33
CA ASP A 179 -32.74 6.67 16.66
C ASP A 179 -33.49 7.86 17.32
N GLY A 180 -34.75 8.03 16.95
CA GLY A 180 -35.64 9.06 17.50
C GLY A 180 -36.15 8.75 18.90
N ASN A 181 -36.10 7.48 19.34
CA ASN A 181 -36.63 7.03 20.62
C ASN A 181 -35.74 7.36 21.82
N LEU A 182 -34.48 7.77 21.58
CA LEU A 182 -33.54 8.11 22.63
C LEU A 182 -33.75 9.52 23.18
N THR A 183 -33.77 9.63 24.51
CA THR A 183 -33.64 10.93 25.19
C THR A 183 -32.27 11.56 24.91
N ASP A 184 -32.15 12.87 25.08
CA ASP A 184 -30.87 13.59 24.89
C ASP A 184 -29.75 13.05 25.78
N ILE A 185 -30.09 12.60 26.98
CA ILE A 185 -29.13 12.02 27.93
C ILE A 185 -28.61 10.68 27.38
N GLN A 186 -29.51 9.80 26.96
CA GLN A 186 -29.15 8.47 26.44
C GLN A 186 -28.37 8.59 25.14
N ARG A 187 -28.75 9.52 24.25
CA ARG A 187 -28.02 9.82 23.02
C ARG A 187 -26.58 10.24 23.30
N LYS A 188 -26.36 11.11 24.29
CA LYS A 188 -25.00 11.49 24.75
C LYS A 188 -24.22 10.30 25.30
N THR A 189 -24.86 9.40 26.03
CA THR A 189 -24.23 8.18 26.55
C THR A 189 -23.80 7.23 25.43
N VAL A 190 -24.68 6.95 24.46
CA VAL A 190 -24.33 6.14 23.28
C VAL A 190 -23.16 6.76 22.50
N LYS A 191 -23.19 8.07 22.30
CA LYS A 191 -22.09 8.82 21.65
C LYS A 191 -20.77 8.64 22.39
N LYS A 192 -20.77 8.78 23.72
CA LYS A 192 -19.58 8.63 24.57
C LYS A 192 -19.01 7.21 24.46
N ILE A 193 -19.85 6.18 24.59
CA ILE A 193 -19.45 4.77 24.45
C ILE A 193 -18.82 4.53 23.07
N ARG A 194 -19.47 5.02 22.00
CA ARG A 194 -18.96 4.91 20.63
C ARG A 194 -17.58 5.54 20.49
N GLU A 195 -17.38 6.74 21.00
CA GLU A 195 -16.10 7.44 20.94
C GLU A 195 -15.01 6.71 21.74
N GLN A 196 -15.34 6.20 22.92
CA GLN A 196 -14.41 5.39 23.71
C GLN A 196 -13.97 4.13 22.97
N ILE A 197 -14.88 3.39 22.34
CA ILE A 197 -14.52 2.21 21.55
C ILE A 197 -13.63 2.62 20.37
N LYS A 198 -14.02 3.68 19.64
CA LYS A 198 -13.30 4.15 18.45
C LYS A 198 -11.86 4.59 18.75
N TYR A 199 -11.64 5.25 19.88
CA TYR A 199 -10.35 5.87 20.20
C TYR A 199 -9.50 5.07 21.20
N SER A 200 -10.10 4.18 21.98
CA SER A 200 -9.39 3.48 23.06
C SER A 200 -9.19 1.98 22.82
N ILE A 201 -9.91 1.36 21.87
CA ILE A 201 -9.78 -0.06 21.57
C ILE A 201 -9.11 -0.22 20.20
N PRO A 202 -7.89 -0.77 20.13
CA PRO A 202 -7.22 -1.03 18.86
C PRO A 202 -8.04 -1.98 17.96
N GLU A 203 -7.97 -1.78 16.65
CA GLU A 203 -8.46 -2.76 15.67
C GLU A 203 -7.38 -3.84 15.47
N ASN A 204 -7.11 -4.67 16.48
CA ASN A 204 -6.19 -5.81 16.35
C ASN A 204 -6.89 -7.14 16.67
N GLY A 205 -6.42 -8.24 16.05
CA GLY A 205 -7.01 -9.57 16.25
C GLY A 205 -6.87 -10.08 17.69
N LYS A 206 -5.80 -9.68 18.40
CA LYS A 206 -5.51 -10.11 19.79
C LYS A 206 -6.63 -9.71 20.75
N ILE A 207 -7.20 -8.51 20.63
CA ILE A 207 -8.31 -8.04 21.47
C ILE A 207 -9.53 -8.97 21.42
N THR A 208 -9.81 -9.57 20.26
CA THR A 208 -11.00 -10.40 20.09
C THR A 208 -10.92 -11.78 20.74
N THR A 209 -9.71 -12.17 21.15
CA THR A 209 -9.47 -13.36 21.99
C THR A 209 -9.68 -13.09 23.47
N LEU A 210 -9.71 -11.82 23.89
CA LEU A 210 -9.96 -11.44 25.29
C LEU A 210 -11.43 -11.68 25.65
N ALA A 211 -11.66 -12.35 26.77
CA ALA A 211 -13.00 -12.61 27.28
C ALA A 211 -13.76 -11.30 27.57
N GLU A 212 -13.05 -10.27 28.04
CA GLU A 212 -13.58 -8.95 28.34
C GLU A 212 -14.14 -8.27 27.10
N TYR A 213 -13.47 -8.44 25.95
CA TYR A 213 -13.94 -7.90 24.69
C TYR A 213 -15.21 -8.61 24.21
N ARG A 214 -15.30 -9.93 24.35
CA ARG A 214 -16.53 -10.68 24.00
C ARG A 214 -17.71 -10.22 24.86
N GLN A 215 -17.48 -10.05 26.16
CA GLN A 215 -18.48 -9.49 27.06
C GLN A 215 -18.87 -8.05 26.69
N LEU A 216 -17.92 -7.25 26.18
CA LEU A 216 -18.21 -5.90 25.71
C LEU A 216 -19.13 -5.93 24.49
N VAL A 217 -18.86 -6.80 23.51
CA VAL A 217 -19.70 -6.98 22.33
C VAL A 217 -21.12 -7.39 22.72
N GLU A 218 -21.27 -8.42 23.56
CA GLU A 218 -22.58 -8.89 24.06
C GLU A 218 -23.38 -7.76 24.75
N ARG A 219 -22.71 -6.95 25.57
CA ARG A 219 -23.35 -5.82 26.26
C ARG A 219 -23.76 -4.70 25.30
N ILE A 220 -22.98 -4.45 24.25
CA ILE A 220 -23.33 -3.47 23.21
C ILE A 220 -24.55 -3.95 22.43
N GLU A 221 -24.60 -5.23 22.06
CA GLU A 221 -25.76 -5.82 21.41
C GLU A 221 -27.01 -5.72 22.30
N LYS A 222 -26.86 -5.94 23.61
CA LYS A 222 -27.95 -5.74 24.57
C LYS A 222 -28.43 -4.29 24.61
N ILE A 223 -27.52 -3.30 24.64
CA ILE A 223 -27.89 -1.88 24.57
C ILE A 223 -28.73 -1.61 23.32
N ILE A 224 -28.31 -2.12 22.17
CA ILE A 224 -29.01 -1.90 20.90
C ILE A 224 -30.39 -2.54 20.92
N ALA A 225 -30.50 -3.78 21.40
CA ALA A 225 -31.77 -4.45 21.57
C ALA A 225 -32.71 -3.68 22.53
N CYS A 226 -32.19 -3.12 23.62
CA CYS A 226 -32.99 -2.28 24.54
C CYS A 226 -33.52 -1.01 23.85
N ILE A 227 -32.77 -0.42 22.92
CA ILE A 227 -33.20 0.76 22.17
C ILE A 227 -34.29 0.37 21.17
N GLU A 228 -34.08 -0.72 20.42
CA GLU A 228 -35.05 -1.23 19.43
C GLU A 228 -36.37 -1.66 20.09
N ASP A 229 -36.30 -2.30 21.26
CA ASP A 229 -37.47 -2.74 22.05
C ASP A 229 -38.10 -1.63 22.90
N ASN A 230 -37.52 -0.41 22.89
CA ASN A 230 -37.93 0.71 23.74
C ASN A 230 -37.92 0.41 25.26
N LYS A 231 -37.01 -0.47 25.71
CA LYS A 231 -36.80 -0.86 27.13
C LYS A 231 -35.79 0.07 27.81
N LEU A 232 -36.14 1.35 27.90
CA LEU A 232 -35.24 2.41 28.36
C LEU A 232 -34.75 2.26 29.82
N ALA A 233 -35.47 1.53 30.68
CA ALA A 233 -35.03 1.25 32.06
C ALA A 233 -33.82 0.30 32.12
N GLU A 234 -33.76 -0.67 31.19
CA GLU A 234 -32.65 -1.63 31.09
C GLU A 234 -31.43 -1.04 30.36
N PHE A 235 -31.64 0.05 29.62
CA PHE A 235 -30.59 0.78 28.93
C PHE A 235 -29.57 1.38 29.91
N ASP A 236 -30.03 2.08 30.96
CA ASP A 236 -29.13 2.81 31.86
C ASP A 236 -28.19 1.88 32.63
N GLU A 237 -28.68 0.71 33.05
CA GLU A 237 -27.87 -0.33 33.67
C GLU A 237 -26.86 -0.91 32.67
N SER A 238 -27.32 -1.25 31.46
CA SER A 238 -26.47 -1.82 30.42
C SER A 238 -25.37 -0.85 29.98
N ALA A 239 -25.67 0.45 29.88
CA ALA A 239 -24.73 1.49 29.56
C ALA A 239 -23.61 1.62 30.61
N ARG A 240 -23.96 1.61 31.92
CA ARG A 240 -22.97 1.60 33.00
C ARG A 240 -22.07 0.37 32.94
N LEU A 241 -22.65 -0.79 32.67
CA LEU A 241 -21.90 -2.03 32.52
C LEU A 241 -20.93 -1.99 31.33
N VAL A 242 -21.29 -1.32 30.24
CA VAL A 242 -20.39 -1.12 29.09
C VAL A 242 -19.25 -0.18 29.46
N GLU A 243 -19.51 0.96 30.09
CA GLU A 243 -18.45 1.90 30.49
C GLU A 243 -17.41 1.25 31.43
N ASN A 244 -17.87 0.46 32.41
CA ASN A 244 -16.99 -0.29 33.29
C ASN A 244 -16.15 -1.31 32.51
N ASN A 245 -16.76 -2.04 31.57
CA ASN A 245 -16.05 -3.06 30.81
C ASN A 245 -15.01 -2.47 29.85
N ILE A 246 -15.30 -1.31 29.26
CA ILE A 246 -14.33 -0.54 28.46
C ILE A 246 -13.11 -0.16 29.31
N THR A 247 -13.35 0.32 30.53
CA THR A 247 -12.27 0.73 31.44
C THR A 247 -11.35 -0.46 31.78
N VAL A 248 -11.94 -1.60 32.15
CA VAL A 248 -11.20 -2.84 32.43
C VAL A 248 -10.42 -3.32 31.21
N LEU A 249 -11.03 -3.27 30.02
CA LEU A 249 -10.38 -3.69 28.79
C LEU A 249 -9.19 -2.79 28.44
N ILE A 250 -9.32 -1.48 28.60
CA ILE A 250 -8.24 -0.52 28.36
C ILE A 250 -7.05 -0.81 29.28
N ASP A 251 -7.30 -1.09 30.55
CA ASP A 251 -6.21 -1.39 31.49
C ASP A 251 -5.50 -2.70 31.14
N LYS A 252 -6.21 -3.70 30.63
CA LYS A 252 -5.60 -4.93 30.11
C LYS A 252 -4.79 -4.73 28.83
N LEU A 253 -5.07 -3.69 28.05
CA LEU A 253 -4.39 -3.40 26.79
C LEU A 253 -3.13 -2.54 26.95
N LYS A 254 -2.91 -1.95 28.13
CA LYS A 254 -1.70 -1.18 28.45
C LYS A 254 -0.50 -2.05 28.86
N PHE A 255 -0.72 -3.36 29.04
CA PHE A 255 0.28 -4.36 29.39
C PHE A 255 0.39 -5.42 28.29
#